data_AF-A0A847ZRM9-F1
#
_entry.id   AF-A0A847ZRM9-F1
#
_cell.length_a   1.000
_cell.length_b   1.000
_cell.length_c   1.000
_cell.angle_alpha   90.00
_cell.angle_beta   90.00
_cell.angle_gamma   90.00
#
_symmetry.space_group_name_H-M   'P 1'
#
loop_
_entity.id
_entity.type
_entity.pdbx_description
1 polymer ?
#
loop_
_entity_poly.entity_id
_entity_poly.type
_entity_poly.pdbx_seq_one_letter_code
_entity_poly.pdbx_strand_id
1 'polypeptide(L)'
;MKTSNGRAALLPSLSQTVLAARAFGLDCIDGVYNDFRDETGFAGECEQGVSLGMDGKTLIHPGQIDACNRIFSPSPAEVDWATRIIAAFALPENAAKGVITVDGKMVERLHLVMAERVAAIAKAATP
;
A
#
# COMPACT_ATOMS: atom_id res chain seq x y z
N MET A 1 -31.26 4.07 -14.86
CA MET A 1 -30.70 2.92 -15.60
C MET A 1 -29.28 2.69 -15.09
N LYS A 2 -29.01 1.45 -14.65
CA LYS A 2 -27.78 0.89 -14.05
C LYS A 2 -27.36 1.46 -12.68
N THR A 3 -27.62 0.69 -11.64
CA THR A 3 -27.01 0.81 -10.31
C THR A 3 -25.49 0.78 -10.46
N SER A 4 -24.82 1.86 -10.04
CA SER A 4 -23.37 1.99 -10.09
C SER A 4 -22.75 1.08 -9.03
N ASN A 5 -22.48 -0.19 -9.35
CA ASN A 5 -21.73 -1.09 -8.47
C ASN A 5 -20.23 -0.72 -8.41
N GLY A 6 -19.88 0.57 -8.58
CA GLY A 6 -18.52 1.07 -8.68
C GLY A 6 -17.65 0.19 -9.58
N ARG A 7 -16.58 -0.34 -9.01
CA ARG A 7 -15.60 -1.21 -9.68
C ARG A 7 -15.87 -2.71 -9.53
N ALA A 8 -17.02 -3.12 -8.98
CA ALA A 8 -17.28 -4.54 -8.67
C ALA A 8 -17.10 -5.47 -9.89
N ALA A 9 -17.52 -5.03 -11.07
CA ALA A 9 -17.37 -5.80 -12.31
C ALA A 9 -15.90 -5.97 -12.76
N LEU A 10 -15.01 -5.07 -12.33
CA LEU A 10 -13.58 -5.08 -12.67
C LEU A 10 -12.72 -5.81 -11.63
N LEU A 11 -13.26 -6.07 -10.43
CA LEU A 11 -12.50 -6.67 -9.33
C LEU A 11 -11.74 -7.96 -9.74
N PRO A 12 -12.34 -8.94 -10.45
CA PRO A 12 -11.60 -10.14 -10.83
C PRO A 12 -10.36 -9.84 -11.67
N SER A 13 -10.49 -8.92 -12.64
CA SER A 13 -9.38 -8.52 -13.51
C SER A 13 -8.31 -7.73 -12.74
N LEU A 14 -8.72 -6.80 -11.89
CA LEU A 14 -7.79 -6.00 -11.06
C LEU A 14 -7.01 -6.90 -10.10
N SER A 15 -7.69 -7.84 -9.43
CA SER A 15 -7.03 -8.82 -8.56
C SER A 15 -6.04 -9.69 -9.33
N GLN A 16 -6.39 -10.13 -10.54
CA GLN A 16 -5.47 -10.92 -11.38
C GLN A 16 -4.21 -10.12 -11.76
N THR A 17 -4.37 -8.82 -12.07
CA THR A 17 -3.23 -7.93 -12.36
C THR A 17 -2.32 -7.78 -11.14
N VAL A 18 -2.89 -7.54 -9.95
CA VAL A 18 -2.10 -7.44 -8.71
C VAL A 18 -1.37 -8.76 -8.44
N LEU A 19 -2.04 -9.91 -8.56
CA LEU A 19 -1.41 -11.22 -8.36
C LEU A 19 -0.24 -11.45 -9.31
N ALA A 20 -0.40 -11.11 -10.59
CA ALA A 20 0.68 -11.21 -11.57
C ALA A 20 1.84 -10.28 -11.20
N ALA A 21 1.57 -9.02 -10.85
CA ALA A 21 2.60 -8.07 -10.44
C ALA A 21 3.40 -8.59 -9.23
N ARG A 22 2.72 -9.13 -8.21
CA ARG A 22 3.39 -9.70 -7.03
C ARG A 22 4.21 -10.94 -7.34
N ALA A 23 3.73 -11.81 -8.23
CA ALA A 23 4.47 -13.01 -8.64
C ALA A 23 5.81 -12.69 -9.33
N PHE A 24 5.91 -11.53 -9.99
CA PHE A 24 7.10 -11.10 -10.72
C PHE A 24 7.86 -9.93 -10.06
N GLY A 25 7.47 -9.54 -8.84
CA GLY A 25 8.13 -8.44 -8.12
C GLY A 25 7.99 -7.08 -8.82
N LEU A 26 6.86 -6.84 -9.48
CA LEU A 26 6.55 -5.61 -10.20
C LEU A 26 5.62 -4.70 -9.39
N ASP A 27 5.73 -3.40 -9.63
CA ASP A 27 4.76 -2.40 -9.17
C ASP A 27 3.47 -2.48 -10.00
N CYS A 28 2.34 -2.34 -9.33
CA CYS A 28 1.01 -2.39 -9.94
C CYS A 28 0.33 -1.03 -9.80
N ILE A 29 0.25 -0.26 -10.89
CA ILE A 29 -0.34 1.07 -10.91
C ILE A 29 -1.79 0.99 -11.39
N ASP A 30 -2.70 1.58 -10.62
CA ASP A 30 -4.12 1.64 -10.95
C ASP A 30 -4.43 2.63 -12.08
N GLY A 31 -5.58 2.44 -12.73
CA GLY A 31 -6.01 3.25 -13.89
C GLY A 31 -6.38 4.68 -13.54
N VAL A 32 -6.75 5.47 -14.56
CA VAL A 32 -7.16 6.87 -14.40
C VAL A 32 -8.56 7.01 -13.79
N TYR A 33 -8.80 8.11 -13.07
CA TYR A 33 -10.14 8.55 -12.72
C TYR A 33 -10.50 9.79 -13.54
N ASN A 34 -11.52 9.66 -14.39
CA ASN A 34 -11.81 10.65 -15.44
C ASN A 34 -12.52 11.91 -14.92
N ASP A 35 -13.35 11.79 -13.88
CA ASP A 35 -14.07 12.94 -13.32
C ASP A 35 -13.18 13.68 -12.32
N PHE A 36 -12.28 14.52 -12.84
CA PHE A 36 -11.30 15.23 -12.02
C PHE A 36 -11.90 16.26 -11.04
N ARG A 37 -13.21 16.56 -11.15
CA ARG A 37 -13.92 17.45 -10.22
C ARG A 37 -14.52 16.70 -9.04
N ASP A 38 -14.67 15.38 -9.16
CA ASP A 38 -15.16 14.53 -8.09
C ASP A 38 -14.01 14.01 -7.23
N GLU A 39 -13.58 14.85 -6.29
CA GLU A 39 -12.49 14.55 -5.36
C GLU A 39 -12.83 13.37 -4.42
N THR A 40 -14.11 13.25 -4.03
CA THR A 40 -14.55 12.18 -3.12
C THR A 40 -14.57 10.83 -3.83
N GLY A 41 -15.08 10.77 -5.06
CA GLY A 41 -15.03 9.56 -5.88
C GLY A 41 -13.60 9.15 -6.22
N PHE A 42 -12.73 10.12 -6.54
CA PHE A 42 -11.30 9.86 -6.75
C PHE A 42 -10.64 9.24 -5.51
N ALA A 43 -10.84 9.84 -4.33
CA ALA A 43 -10.28 9.34 -3.08
C ALA A 43 -10.78 7.92 -2.76
N GLY A 44 -12.08 7.67 -2.91
CA GLY A 44 -12.66 6.34 -2.69
C GLY A 44 -12.14 5.28 -3.66
N GLU A 45 -11.80 5.66 -4.91
CA GLU A 45 -11.17 4.73 -5.85
C GLU A 45 -9.69 4.48 -5.51
N CYS A 46 -8.95 5.49 -5.04
CA CYS A 46 -7.59 5.31 -4.53
C CYS A 46 -7.55 4.35 -3.32
N GLU A 47 -8.46 4.52 -2.36
CA GLU A 47 -8.59 3.65 -1.18
C GLU A 47 -8.90 2.19 -1.58
N GLN A 48 -9.75 1.99 -2.59
CA GLN A 48 -9.97 0.66 -3.17
C GLN A 48 -8.71 0.10 -3.83
N GLY A 49 -7.92 0.94 -4.51
CA GLY A 49 -6.63 0.57 -5.07
C GLY A 49 -5.65 0.07 -4.01
N VAL A 50 -5.46 0.85 -2.93
CA VAL A 50 -4.62 0.46 -1.78
C VAL A 50 -5.11 -0.84 -1.16
N SER A 51 -6.43 -0.97 -0.94
CA SER A 51 -7.03 -2.18 -0.35
C SER A 51 -6.83 -3.43 -1.21
N LEU A 52 -6.80 -3.29 -2.54
CA LEU A 52 -6.50 -4.39 -3.46
C LEU A 52 -5.00 -4.72 -3.52
N GLY A 53 -4.14 -3.85 -3.00
CA GLY A 53 -2.69 -3.99 -3.05
C GLY A 53 -2.04 -3.37 -4.29
N MET A 54 -2.64 -2.33 -4.88
CA MET A 54 -1.99 -1.47 -5.89
C MET A 54 -0.93 -0.58 -5.22
N ASP A 55 0.09 -0.20 -5.98
CA ASP A 55 1.24 0.61 -5.51
C ASP A 55 1.07 2.11 -5.79
N GLY A 56 0.10 2.47 -6.63
CA GLY A 56 -0.17 3.85 -7.00
C GLY A 56 -1.32 3.96 -7.98
N LYS A 57 -1.50 5.15 -8.55
CA LYS A 57 -2.55 5.42 -9.55
C LYS A 57 -2.06 6.37 -10.64
N THR A 58 -2.51 6.14 -11.87
CA THR A 58 -2.24 7.06 -12.98
C THR A 58 -3.10 8.32 -12.85
N LEU A 59 -2.48 9.51 -12.95
CA LEU A 59 -3.14 10.79 -12.76
C LEU A 59 -3.30 11.57 -14.06
N ILE A 60 -4.40 12.30 -14.20
CA ILE A 60 -4.71 13.11 -15.40
C ILE A 60 -4.84 14.61 -15.09
N HIS A 61 -4.85 15.00 -13.82
CA HIS A 61 -5.02 16.38 -13.39
C HIS A 61 -4.16 16.69 -12.16
N PRO A 62 -3.53 17.88 -12.06
CA PRO A 62 -2.69 18.26 -10.90
C PRO A 62 -3.41 18.17 -9.55
N GLY A 63 -4.72 18.47 -9.51
CA GLY A 63 -5.53 18.38 -8.30
C GLY A 63 -5.66 16.96 -7.72
N GLN A 64 -5.24 15.92 -8.45
CA GLN A 64 -5.26 14.53 -7.97
C GLN A 64 -3.97 14.16 -7.22
N ILE A 65 -2.90 14.93 -7.35
CA ILE A 65 -1.55 14.60 -6.84
C ILE A 65 -1.57 14.46 -5.32
N ASP A 66 -2.04 15.49 -4.60
CA ASP A 66 -1.98 15.52 -3.14
C ASP A 66 -2.80 14.39 -2.50
N ALA A 67 -3.99 14.13 -3.04
CA ALA A 67 -4.83 13.04 -2.56
C ALA A 67 -4.23 11.67 -2.88
N CYS A 68 -3.68 11.47 -4.08
CA CYS A 68 -3.03 10.21 -4.46
C CYS A 68 -1.82 9.93 -3.55
N ASN A 69 -0.90 10.88 -3.43
CA ASN A 69 0.29 10.71 -2.61
C ASN A 69 -0.05 10.42 -1.16
N ARG A 70 -1.03 11.15 -0.59
CA ARG A 70 -1.46 10.93 0.80
C ARG A 70 -2.06 9.54 1.01
N ILE A 71 -2.86 9.03 0.06
CA ILE A 71 -3.58 7.75 0.21
C ILE A 71 -2.66 6.56 -0.02
N PHE A 72 -1.73 6.63 -0.98
CA PHE A 72 -0.79 5.55 -1.27
C PHE A 72 0.48 5.55 -0.41
N SER A 73 0.74 6.63 0.33
CA SER A 73 1.86 6.68 1.28
C SER A 73 1.48 6.04 2.61
N PRO A 74 2.40 5.32 3.28
CA PRO A 74 2.16 4.82 4.62
C PRO A 74 1.96 5.98 5.59
N SER A 75 1.06 5.79 6.55
CA SER A 75 0.84 6.71 7.65
C SER A 75 2.06 6.76 8.59
N PRO A 76 2.26 7.87 9.32
CA PRO A 76 3.32 7.95 10.32
C PRO A 76 3.31 6.79 11.33
N ALA A 77 2.11 6.34 11.73
CA ALA A 77 1.96 5.21 12.65
C ALA A 77 2.43 3.88 12.05
N GLU A 78 2.20 3.65 10.76
CA GLU A 78 2.70 2.46 10.05
C GLU A 78 4.23 2.51 9.92
N VAL A 79 4.79 3.68 9.63
CA VAL A 79 6.25 3.88 9.56
C VAL A 79 6.91 3.64 10.93
N ASP A 80 6.33 4.17 11.99
CA ASP A 80 6.81 3.97 13.36
C ASP A 80 6.76 2.49 13.75
N TRP A 81 5.67 1.80 13.42
CA TRP A 81 5.52 0.37 13.68
C TRP A 81 6.53 -0.46 12.88
N ALA A 82 6.69 -0.17 11.60
CA ALA A 82 7.68 -0.81 10.75
C ALA A 82 9.11 -0.64 11.30
N THR A 83 9.44 0.57 11.75
CA THR A 83 10.74 0.89 12.36
C THR A 83 10.98 0.05 13.62
N ARG A 84 9.97 -0.12 14.47
CA ARG A 84 10.07 -0.98 15.67
C ARG A 84 10.28 -2.45 15.33
N ILE A 85 9.58 -2.97 14.32
CA ILE A 85 9.77 -4.35 13.85
C ILE A 85 11.19 -4.57 13.35
N ILE A 86 11.67 -3.67 12.47
CA ILE A 86 13.03 -3.75 11.91
C ILE A 86 14.08 -3.74 13.03
N ALA A 87 13.96 -2.80 13.95
CA ALA A 87 14.87 -2.69 15.09
C ALA A 87 14.85 -3.97 15.96
N ALA A 88 13.67 -4.54 16.21
CA ALA A 88 13.54 -5.75 17.02
C ALA A 88 14.21 -6.97 16.37
N PHE A 89 14.08 -7.16 15.05
CA PHE A 89 14.75 -8.25 14.34
C PHE A 89 16.26 -8.02 14.13
N ALA A 90 16.72 -6.78 14.18
CA ALA A 90 18.14 -6.45 14.08
C ALA A 90 18.95 -6.82 15.35
N LEU A 91 18.27 -7.10 16.46
CA LEU A 91 18.93 -7.51 17.71
C LEU A 91 19.60 -8.89 17.58
N PRO A 92 20.86 -9.06 18.06
CA PRO A 92 21.60 -10.32 17.92
C PRO A 92 20.85 -11.55 18.45
N GLU A 93 20.14 -11.42 19.57
CA GLU A 93 19.34 -12.49 20.18
C GLU A 93 18.14 -12.93 19.34
N ASN A 94 17.74 -12.13 18.34
CA ASN A 94 16.63 -12.40 17.43
C ASN A 94 17.11 -12.83 16.04
N ALA A 95 18.42 -12.79 15.77
CA ALA A 95 18.99 -13.07 14.45
C ALA A 95 18.65 -14.47 13.89
N ALA A 96 18.48 -15.47 14.75
CA ALA A 96 18.09 -16.84 14.37
C ALA A 96 16.58 -17.14 14.56
N LYS A 97 15.81 -16.21 15.13
CA LYS A 97 14.38 -16.44 15.42
C LYS A 97 13.52 -16.20 14.18
N GLY A 98 12.56 -17.09 13.95
CA GLY A 98 11.52 -16.91 12.93
C GLY A 98 10.36 -16.03 13.40
N VAL A 99 10.12 -16.00 14.71
CA VAL A 99 9.03 -15.30 15.38
C VAL A 99 9.54 -14.63 16.66
N ILE A 100 9.12 -13.40 16.91
CA ILE A 100 9.44 -12.61 18.12
C ILE A 100 8.19 -11.90 18.63
N THR A 101 8.27 -11.30 19.82
CA THR A 101 7.21 -10.44 20.36
C THR A 101 7.68 -8.99 20.37
N VAL A 102 6.88 -8.09 19.79
CA VAL A 102 7.11 -6.63 19.79
C VAL A 102 5.84 -5.96 20.32
N ASP A 103 5.96 -5.14 21.36
CA ASP A 103 4.81 -4.47 22.01
C ASP A 103 3.64 -5.43 22.35
N GLY A 104 3.96 -6.65 22.79
CA GLY A 104 2.97 -7.69 23.13
C GLY A 104 2.32 -8.39 21.93
N LYS A 105 2.71 -8.06 20.69
CA LYS A 105 2.22 -8.70 19.46
C LYS A 105 3.24 -9.69 18.91
N MET A 106 2.75 -10.81 18.41
CA MET A 106 3.57 -11.79 17.68
C MET A 106 3.95 -11.21 16.31
N VAL A 107 5.24 -11.23 15.99
CA VAL A 107 5.79 -10.72 14.73
C VAL A 107 6.70 -11.78 14.12
N GLU A 108 6.58 -11.98 12.82
CA GLU A 108 7.28 -13.02 12.06
C GLU A 108 8.22 -12.40 11.02
N ARG A 109 9.09 -13.20 10.41
CA ARG A 109 9.95 -12.75 9.30
C ARG A 109 9.18 -12.13 8.13
N LEU A 110 7.97 -12.61 7.84
CA LEU A 110 7.11 -11.98 6.83
C LEU A 110 6.79 -10.52 7.18
N HIS A 111 6.49 -10.25 8.44
CA HIS A 111 6.22 -8.90 8.92
C HIS A 111 7.46 -8.00 8.85
N LEU A 112 8.66 -8.56 9.01
CA LEU A 112 9.91 -7.82 8.76
C LEU A 112 10.00 -7.37 7.31
N VAL A 113 9.76 -8.26 6.34
CA VAL A 113 9.78 -7.91 4.90
C VAL A 113 8.75 -6.81 4.59
N MET A 114 7.56 -6.90 5.18
CA MET A 114 6.53 -5.86 5.04
C MET A 114 6.98 -4.52 5.65
N ALA A 115 7.60 -4.55 6.84
CA ALA A 115 8.12 -3.37 7.50
C ALA A 115 9.23 -2.69 6.70
N GLU A 116 10.16 -3.46 6.14
CA GLU A 116 11.22 -2.95 5.26
C GLU A 116 10.64 -2.26 4.02
N ARG A 117 9.58 -2.82 3.43
CA ARG A 117 8.87 -2.20 2.32
C ARG A 117 8.22 -0.87 2.71
N VAL A 118 7.53 -0.82 3.86
CA VAL A 118 6.93 0.43 4.37
C VAL A 118 7.99 1.50 4.58
N ALA A 119 9.12 1.15 5.21
CA ALA A 119 10.23 2.07 5.43
C ALA A 119 10.85 2.57 4.11
N ALA A 120 10.97 1.69 3.10
CA ALA A 120 11.46 2.06 1.78
C ALA A 120 10.54 3.07 1.08
N ILE A 121 9.22 2.86 1.12
CA ILE A 121 8.23 3.78 0.55
C ILE A 121 8.29 5.13 1.26
N ALA A 122 8.29 5.14 2.60
CA ALA A 122 8.35 6.38 3.38
C ALA A 122 9.61 7.20 3.08
N LYS A 123 10.76 6.53 2.92
CA LYS A 123 12.02 7.16 2.54
C LYS A 123 11.95 7.77 1.14
N ALA A 124 11.30 7.11 0.18
CA ALA A 124 11.16 7.58 -1.19
C ALA A 124 10.13 8.72 -1.32
N ALA A 125 9.12 8.77 -0.46
CA ALA A 125 8.10 9.81 -0.43
C ALA A 125 8.56 11.12 0.25
N THR A 126 9.71 11.10 0.93
CA THR A 126 10.31 12.31 1.51
C THR A 126 11.08 13.07 0.42
N PRO A 127 10.80 14.36 0.19
CA PRO A 127 11.45 15.15 -0.87
C PRO A 127 12.95 15.38 -0.63
#